data_AF-A0AA90NTT1-F1
#
_entry.id   AF-A0AA90NTT1-F1
#
_cell.length_a   1.000
_cell.length_b   1.000
_cell.length_c   1.000
_cell.angle_alpha   90.00
_cell.angle_beta   90.00
_cell.angle_gamma   90.00
#
_symmetry.space_group_name_H-M   'P 1'
#
loop_
_entity.id
_entity.type
_entity.pdbx_description
1 polymer ?
#
loop_
_entity_poly.entity_id
_entity_poly.type
_entity_poly.pdbx_seq_one_letter_code
_entity_poly.pdbx_strand_id
1 'polypeptide(L)'
;MTKIRGIIKRAYRNKSLTEHDKCFNRLHSGVRCTVERVFGVLKLHYGMAKVRYLGLILNPTRFEIMCVGHNIKRGLSIQQASCA
;
A
#
# COMPACT_ATOMS: atom_id res chain seq x y z
N MET A 1 -4.93 24.06 -12.46
CA MET A 1 -4.89 23.14 -11.30
C MET A 1 -4.88 21.71 -11.79
N THR A 2 -3.78 21.01 -11.57
CA THR A 2 -3.67 19.54 -11.68
C THR A 2 -4.60 18.92 -10.64
N LYS A 3 -5.49 17.99 -11.02
CA LYS A 3 -6.43 17.39 -10.05
C LYS A 3 -5.66 16.44 -9.12
N ILE A 4 -5.88 16.58 -7.83
CA ILE A 4 -5.40 15.63 -6.81
C ILE A 4 -6.31 14.40 -6.87
N ARG A 5 -5.74 13.21 -7.03
CA ARG A 5 -6.43 11.92 -6.88
C ARG A 5 -5.85 11.20 -5.67
N GLY A 6 -6.50 11.39 -4.52
CA GLY A 6 -5.99 10.87 -3.25
C GLY A 6 -4.62 11.49 -2.92
N ILE A 7 -3.59 10.64 -2.90
CA ILE A 7 -2.23 11.00 -2.45
C ILE A 7 -1.33 11.46 -3.62
N ILE A 8 -1.79 11.42 -4.88
CA ILE A 8 -0.97 11.79 -6.06
C ILE A 8 -1.63 12.84 -6.96
N LYS A 9 -0.79 13.61 -7.65
CA LYS A 9 -1.20 14.54 -8.70
C LYS A 9 -1.12 13.87 -10.07
N ARG A 10 -2.15 14.02 -10.89
CA ARG A 10 -2.28 13.33 -12.18
C ARG A 10 -2.37 14.32 -13.34
N ALA A 11 -1.73 14.00 -14.46
CA ALA A 11 -1.85 14.75 -15.70
C ALA A 11 -3.25 14.63 -16.29
N TYR A 12 -3.68 15.66 -17.01
CA TYR A 12 -4.94 15.70 -17.74
C TYR A 12 -4.68 16.08 -19.20
N ARG A 13 -5.71 15.91 -20.04
CA ARG A 13 -5.65 16.33 -21.44
C ARG A 13 -5.22 17.80 -21.50
N ASN A 14 -4.17 18.07 -22.28
CA ASN A 14 -3.57 19.39 -22.46
C ASN A 14 -3.03 20.06 -21.17
N LYS A 15 -2.81 19.28 -20.09
CA LYS A 15 -2.15 19.74 -18.85
C LYS A 15 -1.21 18.67 -18.33
N SER A 16 0.06 18.79 -18.72
CA SER A 16 1.17 18.02 -18.16
C SER A 16 1.41 18.37 -16.69
N LEU A 17 2.07 17.46 -15.96
CA LEU A 17 2.53 17.76 -14.60
C LEU A 17 3.64 18.82 -14.67
N THR A 18 3.54 19.80 -13.78
CA THR A 18 4.65 20.71 -13.49
C THR A 18 5.78 19.97 -12.78
N GLU A 19 7.00 20.50 -12.81
CA GLU A 19 8.13 19.92 -12.09
C GLU A 19 7.87 19.83 -10.58
N HIS A 20 7.17 20.81 -10.01
CA HIS A 20 6.73 20.77 -8.63
C HIS A 20 5.76 19.60 -8.35
N ASP A 21 4.82 19.33 -9.25
CA ASP A 21 3.89 18.21 -9.12
C ASP A 21 4.61 16.85 -9.25
N LYS A 22 5.64 16.77 -10.11
CA LYS A 22 6.50 15.58 -10.21
C LYS A 22 7.32 15.37 -8.94
N CYS A 23 7.90 16.44 -8.39
CA CYS A 23 8.66 16.39 -7.14
C CYS A 23 7.77 15.90 -5.99
N PHE A 24 6.57 16.44 -5.87
CA PHE A 24 5.56 15.99 -4.90
C PHE A 24 5.26 14.48 -5.04
N ASN A 25 4.99 14.02 -6.26
CA ASN A 25 4.73 12.60 -6.51
C ASN A 25 5.94 11.70 -6.18
N ARG A 26 7.16 12.19 -6.45
CA ARG A 26 8.40 11.47 -6.13
C ARG A 26 8.62 11.37 -4.62
N LEU A 27 8.33 12.42 -3.86
CA LEU A 27 8.40 12.38 -2.40
C LEU A 27 7.44 11.34 -1.81
N HIS A 28 6.21 11.28 -2.31
CA HIS A 28 5.21 10.32 -1.84
C HIS A 28 5.40 8.89 -2.38
N SER A 29 6.29 8.66 -3.35
CA SER A 29 6.45 7.36 -4.00
C SER A 29 7.02 6.31 -3.03
N GLY A 30 7.91 6.69 -2.11
CA GLY A 30 8.50 5.78 -1.13
C GLY A 30 7.46 5.17 -0.19
N VAL A 31 6.62 6.02 0.41
CA VAL A 31 5.52 5.58 1.29
C VAL A 31 4.54 4.72 0.51
N ARG A 32 4.14 5.14 -0.69
CA ARG A 32 3.26 4.36 -1.56
C ARG A 32 3.84 2.98 -1.87
N CYS A 33 5.11 2.90 -2.26
CA CYS A 33 5.74 1.64 -2.61
C CYS A 33 5.71 0.65 -1.44
N THR A 34 5.99 1.14 -0.23
CA THR A 34 5.91 0.31 0.99
C THR A 34 4.49 -0.19 1.24
N VAL A 35 3.49 0.69 1.18
CA VAL A 35 2.08 0.35 1.44
C VAL A 35 1.51 -0.57 0.34
N GLU A 36 1.73 -0.23 -0.93
CA GLU A 36 1.28 -1.02 -2.09
C GLU A 36 1.91 -2.41 -2.12
N ARG A 37 3.18 -2.54 -1.69
CA ARG A 37 3.84 -3.85 -1.54
C ARG A 37 3.13 -4.74 -0.53
N VAL A 38 2.77 -4.21 0.64
CA VAL A 38 2.02 -4.97 1.65
C VAL A 38 0.70 -5.45 1.06
N PHE A 39 -0.08 -4.57 0.44
CA PHE A 39 -1.33 -4.95 -0.21
C PHE A 39 -1.14 -5.98 -1.34
N GLY A 40 -0.07 -5.86 -2.11
CA GLY A 40 0.31 -6.83 -3.13
C GLY A 40 0.54 -8.22 -2.53
N VAL A 41 1.30 -8.30 -1.44
CA VAL A 41 1.55 -9.56 -0.72
C VAL A 41 0.24 -10.15 -0.17
N LEU A 42 -0.59 -9.34 0.49
CA LEU A 42 -1.87 -9.81 1.03
C LEU A 42 -2.78 -10.36 -0.08
N LYS A 43 -2.86 -9.67 -1.23
CA LYS A 43 -3.72 -10.09 -2.34
C LYS A 43 -3.19 -11.32 -3.07
N LEU A 44 -1.90 -11.33 -3.40
CA LEU A 44 -1.26 -12.37 -4.21
C LEU A 44 -0.97 -13.63 -3.41
N HIS A 45 -0.29 -13.51 -2.27
CA HIS A 45 0.20 -14.67 -1.51
C HIS A 45 -0.78 -15.17 -0.45
N TYR A 46 -1.62 -14.29 0.10
CA TYR A 46 -2.61 -14.69 1.11
C TYR A 46 -4.03 -14.85 0.55
N GLY A 47 -4.20 -14.78 -0.78
CA GLY A 47 -5.48 -15.02 -1.44
C GLY A 47 -6.58 -14.04 -1.05
N MET A 48 -6.21 -12.81 -0.69
CA MET A 48 -7.15 -11.75 -0.24
C MET A 48 -7.60 -10.83 -1.38
N ALA A 49 -7.40 -11.22 -2.65
CA ALA A 49 -7.90 -10.48 -3.80
C ALA A 49 -9.44 -10.40 -3.83
N LYS A 50 -10.14 -11.34 -3.18
CA LYS A 50 -11.60 -11.36 -3.05
C LYS A 50 -11.99 -11.60 -1.59
N VAL A 51 -13.05 -10.92 -1.16
CA VAL A 51 -13.74 -11.21 0.10
C VAL A 51 -14.52 -12.52 -0.07
N ARG A 52 -14.32 -13.47 0.84
CA ARG A 52 -14.90 -14.82 0.75
C ARG A 52 -16.00 -15.06 1.78
N TYR A 53 -16.02 -14.29 2.87
CA TYR A 53 -16.96 -14.51 3.95
C TYR A 53 -18.23 -13.69 3.70
N LEU A 54 -19.38 -14.30 3.97
CA LEU A 54 -20.65 -13.60 4.01
C LEU A 54 -20.78 -12.96 5.40
N GLY A 55 -20.58 -11.64 5.46
CA GLY A 55 -20.67 -10.88 6.70
C GLY A 55 -19.74 -9.67 6.74
N LEU A 56 -20.27 -8.55 7.25
CA LEU A 56 -19.53 -7.30 7.41
C LEU A 56 -18.45 -7.38 8.50
N ILE A 57 -18.51 -8.36 9.41
CA ILE A 57 -17.58 -8.50 10.53
C ILE A 57 -16.40 -9.41 10.16
N LEU A 58 -16.68 -10.57 9.55
CA LEU A 58 -15.67 -11.60 9.32
C LEU A 58 -14.56 -11.18 8.34
N ASN A 59 -14.89 -10.38 7.32
CA ASN A 59 -13.88 -9.94 6.34
C ASN A 59 -12.90 -8.91 6.95
N PRO A 60 -13.35 -7.86 7.66
CA PRO A 60 -12.45 -7.00 8.43
C PRO A 60 -11.61 -7.76 9.44
N THR A 61 -12.20 -8.63 10.25
CA THR A 61 -11.44 -9.41 11.25
C THR A 61 -10.36 -10.28 10.59
N ARG A 62 -10.68 -10.95 9.47
CA ARG A 62 -9.68 -11.67 8.69
C ARG A 62 -8.57 -10.75 8.20
N PHE A 63 -8.92 -9.56 7.71
CA PHE A 63 -7.93 -8.60 7.22
C PHE A 63 -7.00 -8.11 8.34
N GLU A 64 -7.55 -7.79 9.51
CA GLU A 64 -6.79 -7.36 10.69
C GLU A 64 -5.79 -8.42 11.15
N ILE A 65 -6.24 -9.68 11.31
CA ILE A 65 -5.37 -10.79 11.72
C ILE A 65 -4.23 -10.98 10.73
N MET A 66 -4.50 -10.90 9.43
CA MET A 66 -3.48 -11.04 8.38
C MET A 66 -2.47 -9.88 8.40
N CYS A 67 -2.92 -8.66 8.68
CA CYS A 67 -2.03 -7.50 8.84
C CYS A 67 -1.13 -7.66 10.07
N VAL A 68 -1.67 -8.11 11.21
CA VAL A 68 -0.88 -8.41 12.42
C VAL A 68 0.17 -9.48 12.12
N GLY A 69 -0.22 -10.59 11.49
CA GLY A 69 0.71 -11.66 11.10
C GLY A 69 1.80 -11.19 10.15
N HIS A 70 1.46 -10.34 9.17
CA HIS A 70 2.44 -9.74 8.27
C HIS A 70 3.45 -8.85 9.01
N ASN A 71 2.98 -8.03 9.96
CA ASN A 71 3.82 -7.15 10.75
C ASN A 71 4.78 -7.94 11.64
N ILE A 72 4.32 -9.02 12.28
CA ILE A 72 5.19 -9.90 13.08
C ILE A 72 6.28 -10.51 12.20
N LYS A 73 5.91 -11.10 11.04
CA LYS A 73 6.87 -11.68 10.10
C LYS A 73 7.90 -10.64 9.64
N ARG A 74 7.46 -9.43 9.32
CA ARG A 74 8.35 -8.35 8.89
C ARG A 74 9.27 -7.88 10.02
N GLY A 75 8.73 -7.75 11.23
CA GLY A 75 9.49 -7.38 12.43
C GLY A 75 10.62 -8.36 12.70
N LEU A 76 10.35 -9.66 12.65
CA LEU A 76 11.37 -10.71 12.79
C LEU A 76 12.46 -10.61 11.72
N SER A 77 12.06 -10.39 10.46
CA SER A 77 13.02 -10.20 9.34
C SER A 77 13.90 -8.96 9.53
N ILE A 78 13.37 -7.87 10.10
CA ILE A 78 14.14 -6.65 10.40
C ILE A 78 15.12 -6.94 11.54
N GLN A 79 14.66 -7.59 12.63
CA GLN A 79 15.53 -7.96 13.75
C GLN A 79 16.70 -8.84 13.31
N GLN A 80 16.44 -9.86 12.49
CA GLN A 80 17.48 -10.73 11.93
C GLN A 80 18.51 -9.95 11.09
N ALA A 81 18.05 -8.98 10.29
CA ALA A 81 18.93 -8.13 9.49
C ALA A 81 19.76 -7.15 10.34
N SER A 82 19.29 -6.79 11.54
CA SER A 82 20.04 -5.95 12.49
C SER A 82 21.07 -6.73 13.31
N CYS A 83 20.88 -8.04 13.47
CA CYS A 83 21.78 -8.92 14.22
C CYS A 83 22.88 -9.57 13.36
N ALA A 84 22.80 -9.42 12.03
CA ALA A 84 23.79 -9.90 11.06
C ALA A 84 24.71 -8.75 10.62
#